data_AF-A0A7S3ATA5-F1
#
_entry.id   AF-A0A7S3ATA5-F1
#
_cell.length_a   1.000
_cell.length_b   1.000
_cell.length_c   1.000
_cell.angle_alpha   90.00
_cell.angle_beta   90.00
_cell.angle_gamma   90.00
#
_symmetry.space_group_name_H-M   'P 1'
#
loop_
_entity.id
_entity.type
_entity.pdbx_description
1 polymer ?
#
loop_
_entity_poly.entity_id
_entity_poly.type
_entity_poly.pdbx_seq_one_letter_code
_entity_poly.pdbx_strand_id
1 'polypeptide(L)'
;AIFSHEDLDLIFSNISLITIINSKFLETLDHEWKSPSVPAFGRVIAEAAKQMRGVYTRYICNYAEADRRLSELKANGGDQQRYLDVCRTHPDAKGLDLRSFLIQPVQRVPRYRLLLEELLALTPDDEAEVADLRA
;
A
#
# COMPACT_ATOMS: atom_id res chain seq x y z
N ALA A 1 -18.87 8.98 20.07
CA ALA A 1 -17.54 8.66 19.50
C ALA A 1 -17.05 9.90 18.74
N ILE A 2 -15.74 10.15 18.70
CA ILE A 2 -15.16 11.33 18.01
C ILE A 2 -15.37 11.26 16.49
N PHE A 3 -15.35 10.04 15.93
CA PHE A 3 -15.64 9.76 14.53
C PHE A 3 -16.86 8.82 14.42
N SER A 4 -17.64 8.95 13.35
CA SER A 4 -18.71 7.99 13.04
C SER A 4 -18.13 6.73 12.40
N HIS A 5 -18.88 5.62 12.44
CA HIS A 5 -18.48 4.39 11.76
C HIS A 5 -18.38 4.59 10.24
N GLU A 6 -19.31 5.36 9.67
CA GLU A 6 -19.31 5.71 8.26
C GLU A 6 -18.06 6.51 7.85
N ASP A 7 -17.62 7.47 8.69
CA ASP A 7 -16.37 8.20 8.46
C ASP A 7 -15.16 7.26 8.48
N LEU A 8 -15.12 6.32 9.43
CA LEU A 8 -14.01 5.37 9.55
C LEU A 8 -13.97 4.41 8.35
N ASP A 9 -15.12 3.86 7.95
CA ASP A 9 -15.24 2.96 6.81
C ASP A 9 -14.86 3.67 5.51
N LEU A 10 -15.25 4.94 5.34
CA LEU A 10 -14.90 5.73 4.18
C LEU A 10 -13.40 6.07 4.14
N ILE A 11 -12.84 6.55 5.25
CA ILE A 11 -11.46 7.04 5.31
C ILE A 11 -10.46 5.88 5.18
N PHE A 12 -10.68 4.77 5.89
CA PHE A 12 -9.75 3.64 5.90
C PHE A 12 -10.06 2.61 4.82
N SER A 13 -11.29 2.58 4.29
CA SER A 13 -11.69 1.68 3.22
C SER A 13 -11.25 0.23 3.49
N ASN A 14 -10.65 -0.42 2.51
CA ASN A 14 -10.10 -1.77 2.62
C ASN A 14 -8.59 -1.80 2.98
N ILE A 15 -8.06 -0.82 3.71
CA ILE A 15 -6.61 -0.78 4.06
C ILE A 15 -6.16 -2.01 4.84
N SER A 16 -7.02 -2.59 5.69
CA SER A 16 -6.71 -3.83 6.41
C SER A 16 -6.43 -4.99 5.46
N LEU A 17 -7.17 -5.08 4.35
CA LEU A 17 -6.94 -6.09 3.32
C LEU A 17 -5.64 -5.82 2.56
N ILE A 18 -5.31 -4.55 2.29
CA ILE A 18 -4.00 -4.16 1.72
C ILE A 18 -2.86 -4.61 2.63
N THR A 19 -2.98 -4.40 3.95
CA THR A 19 -1.97 -4.85 4.91
C THR A 19 -1.79 -6.36 4.85
N ILE A 20 -2.89 -7.12 4.90
CA ILE A 20 -2.84 -8.61 4.86
C ILE A 20 -2.11 -9.11 3.62
N ILE A 21 -2.48 -8.62 2.43
CA ILE A 21 -1.86 -9.10 1.18
C ILE A 21 -0.39 -8.70 1.06
N ASN A 22 -0.01 -7.51 1.55
CA ASN A 22 1.39 -7.08 1.52
C ASN A 22 2.25 -7.81 2.54
N SER A 23 1.71 -8.13 3.72
CA SER A 23 2.42 -8.97 4.69
C SER A 23 2.69 -10.36 4.11
N LYS A 24 1.68 -11.00 3.50
CA LYS A 24 1.86 -12.29 2.83
C LYS A 24 2.87 -12.21 1.69
N PHE A 25 2.83 -11.15 0.88
CA PHE A 25 3.80 -10.94 -0.20
C PHE A 25 5.22 -10.78 0.35
N LEU A 26 5.40 -9.97 1.40
CA LEU A 26 6.69 -9.78 2.06
C LEU A 26 7.24 -11.09 2.63
N GLU A 27 6.41 -11.88 3.31
CA GLU A 27 6.79 -13.21 3.83
C GLU A 27 7.25 -14.14 2.70
N THR A 28 6.53 -14.13 1.56
CA THR A 28 6.89 -14.95 0.40
C THR A 28 8.21 -14.48 -0.23
N LEU A 29 8.42 -13.17 -0.35
CA LEU A 29 9.67 -12.59 -0.84
C LEU A 29 10.85 -12.91 0.09
N ASP A 30 10.67 -12.79 1.41
CA ASP A 30 11.71 -13.05 2.40
C ASP A 30 12.09 -14.53 2.45
N HIS A 31 11.10 -15.43 2.33
CA HIS A 31 11.36 -16.85 2.18
C HIS A 31 12.19 -17.15 0.92
N GLU A 32 11.82 -16.56 -0.21
CA GLU A 32 12.48 -16.85 -1.47
C GLU A 32 13.86 -16.21 -1.58
N TRP A 33 14.06 -15.06 -0.94
CA TRP A 33 15.38 -14.44 -0.78
C TRP A 33 16.35 -15.30 0.05
N LYS A 34 15.84 -16.05 1.02
CA LYS A 34 16.63 -16.93 1.90
C LYS A 34 16.80 -18.34 1.34
N SER A 35 16.13 -18.67 0.24
CA SER A 35 16.20 -20.00 -0.37
C SER A 35 17.62 -20.28 -0.90
N PRO A 36 18.17 -21.50 -0.73
CA PRO A 36 19.46 -21.87 -1.28
C PRO A 36 19.43 -22.13 -2.80
N SER A 37 18.24 -22.15 -3.41
CA SER A 37 18.07 -22.30 -4.86
C SER A 37 18.18 -20.97 -5.60
N VAL A 38 18.27 -21.03 -6.94
CA VAL A 38 18.09 -19.84 -7.79
C VAL A 38 16.71 -19.25 -7.50
N PRO A 39 16.60 -17.98 -7.04
CA PRO A 39 15.32 -17.40 -6.68
C PRO A 39 14.44 -17.17 -7.91
N ALA A 40 13.15 -17.53 -7.81
CA ALA A 40 12.15 -17.25 -8.86
C ALA A 40 11.29 -16.04 -8.47
N PHE A 41 11.87 -14.83 -8.48
CA PHE A 41 11.18 -13.62 -8.02
C PHE A 41 10.07 -13.20 -8.97
N GLY A 42 10.25 -13.40 -10.28
CA GLY A 42 9.26 -13.09 -11.30
C GLY A 42 7.91 -13.74 -10.99
N ARG A 43 7.92 -15.05 -10.73
CA ARG A 43 6.70 -15.80 -10.37
C ARG A 43 6.04 -15.28 -9.10
N VAL A 44 6.83 -15.02 -8.06
CA VAL A 44 6.32 -14.52 -6.76
C VAL A 44 5.65 -13.15 -6.94
N ILE A 45 6.30 -12.27 -7.70
CA ILE A 45 5.80 -10.93 -8.02
C ILE A 45 4.53 -11.01 -8.87
N ALA A 46 4.51 -11.81 -9.93
CA ALA A 46 3.36 -11.95 -10.83
C ALA A 46 2.12 -12.46 -10.09
N GLU A 47 2.29 -13.44 -9.20
CA GLU A 47 1.19 -13.96 -8.38
C GLU A 47 0.70 -12.92 -7.36
N ALA A 48 1.61 -12.18 -6.73
CA ALA A 48 1.25 -11.09 -5.84
C ALA A 48 0.50 -9.96 -6.58
N ALA A 49 0.93 -9.60 -7.78
CA ALA A 49 0.29 -8.57 -8.60
C ALA A 49 -1.17 -8.92 -8.93
N LYS A 50 -1.45 -10.18 -9.26
CA LYS A 50 -2.83 -10.68 -9.49
C LYS A 50 -3.72 -10.50 -8.25
N GLN A 51 -3.20 -10.86 -7.07
CA GLN A 51 -3.94 -10.72 -5.80
C GLN A 51 -4.10 -9.25 -5.40
N MET A 52 -3.11 -8.40 -5.65
CA MET A 52 -3.11 -6.99 -5.31
C MET A 52 -4.05 -6.16 -6.20
N ARG A 53 -4.20 -6.51 -7.49
CA ARG A 53 -4.94 -5.70 -8.47
C ARG A 53 -6.31 -5.26 -7.98
N GLY A 54 -7.16 -6.20 -7.54
CA GLY A 54 -8.52 -5.88 -7.11
C GLY A 54 -8.56 -5.05 -5.82
N VAL A 55 -7.69 -5.39 -4.87
CA VAL A 55 -7.64 -4.74 -3.56
C VAL A 55 -7.17 -3.29 -3.67
N TYR A 56 -6.09 -3.05 -4.41
CA TYR A 56 -5.57 -1.70 -4.63
C TYR A 56 -6.50 -0.85 -5.49
N THR A 57 -7.13 -1.42 -6.53
CA THR A 57 -8.10 -0.69 -7.35
C THR A 57 -9.23 -0.11 -6.50
N ARG A 58 -9.82 -0.91 -5.61
CA ARG A 58 -10.87 -0.45 -4.69
C ARG A 58 -10.40 0.72 -3.83
N TYR A 59 -9.21 0.61 -3.23
CA TYR A 59 -8.67 1.64 -2.35
C TYR A 59 -8.38 2.95 -3.12
N ILE A 60 -7.72 2.83 -4.28
CA ILE A 60 -7.35 3.99 -5.10
C ILE A 60 -8.59 4.73 -5.61
N CYS A 61 -9.62 4.01 -6.06
CA CYS A 61 -10.88 4.63 -6.49
C CYS A 61 -11.60 5.36 -5.34
N ASN A 62 -11.47 4.88 -4.10
CA ASN A 62 -12.05 5.51 -2.91
C ASN A 62 -11.23 6.69 -2.38
N TYR A 63 -9.92 6.75 -2.69
CA TYR A 63 -8.98 7.65 -2.02
C TYR A 63 -9.36 9.13 -2.14
N ALA A 64 -9.82 9.58 -3.31
CA ALA A 64 -10.19 10.98 -3.50
C ALA A 64 -11.33 11.42 -2.57
N GLU A 65 -12.31 10.54 -2.35
CA GLU A 65 -13.45 10.82 -1.47
C GLU A 65 -13.04 10.75 0.02
N ALA A 66 -12.21 9.76 0.38
CA ALA A 66 -11.61 9.68 1.71
C ALA A 66 -10.81 10.94 2.08
N ASP A 67 -10.01 11.44 1.15
CA ASP A 67 -9.18 12.64 1.32
C ASP A 67 -10.03 13.91 1.49
N ARG A 68 -11.09 14.04 0.68
CA ARG A 68 -12.08 15.12 0.78
C ARG A 68 -12.75 15.09 2.16
N ARG A 69 -13.24 13.91 2.58
CA ARG A 69 -13.91 13.75 3.88
C ARG A 69 -12.98 14.05 5.06
N LEU A 70 -11.74 13.56 5.01
CA LEU A 70 -10.75 13.85 6.03
C LEU A 70 -10.46 15.35 6.15
N SER A 71 -10.46 16.07 5.03
CA SER A 71 -10.29 17.53 5.02
C SER A 71 -11.48 18.25 5.66
N GLU A 72 -12.71 17.79 5.44
CA GLU A 72 -13.91 18.32 6.11
C GLU A 72 -13.91 18.07 7.62
N LEU A 73 -13.52 16.87 8.06
CA LEU A 73 -13.45 16.53 9.48
C LEU A 73 -12.37 17.33 10.22
N LYS A 74 -11.34 17.78 9.50
CA LYS A 74 -10.33 18.71 10.01
C LYS A 74 -10.78 20.17 9.94
N ALA A 75 -11.84 20.49 9.19
CA ALA A 75 -12.33 21.86 9.14
C ALA A 75 -13.00 22.22 10.47
N ASN A 76 -12.83 23.48 10.89
CA ASN A 76 -13.50 24.09 12.04
C ASN A 76 -12.94 23.79 13.45
N GLY A 77 -11.73 23.23 13.62
CA GLY A 77 -11.08 23.22 14.94
C GLY A 77 -11.72 22.33 16.00
N GLY A 78 -12.59 21.40 15.57
CA GLY A 78 -13.36 20.53 16.45
C GLY A 78 -12.54 19.40 17.08
N ASP A 79 -13.23 18.55 17.84
CA ASP A 79 -12.62 17.41 18.54
C ASP A 79 -11.93 16.43 17.58
N GLN A 80 -12.43 16.28 16.34
CA GLN A 80 -11.77 15.45 15.31
C GLN A 80 -10.39 15.99 14.94
N GLN A 81 -10.27 17.31 14.71
CA GLN A 81 -8.97 17.92 14.41
C GLN A 81 -8.00 17.74 15.59
N ARG A 82 -8.45 18.04 16.81
CA ARG A 82 -7.62 17.91 18.02
C ARG A 82 -7.14 16.47 18.21
N TYR A 83 -8.02 15.49 18.00
CA TYR A 83 -7.65 14.08 18.09
C TYR A 83 -6.59 13.71 17.05
N LEU A 84 -6.77 14.13 15.79
CA LEU A 84 -5.78 13.89 14.73
C LEU A 84 -4.44 14.57 15.03
N ASP A 85 -4.45 15.77 15.61
CA ASP A 85 -3.23 16.47 16.00
C ASP A 85 -2.49 15.75 17.16
N VAL A 86 -3.23 15.16 18.11
CA VAL A 86 -2.63 14.28 19.13
C VAL A 86 -2.02 13.03 18.50
N CYS A 87 -2.67 12.40 17.50
CA CYS A 87 -2.08 11.25 16.82
C CYS A 87 -0.71 11.55 16.18
N ARG A 88 -0.48 12.79 15.72
CA ARG A 88 0.79 13.20 15.11
C ARG A 88 1.95 13.26 16.11
N THR A 89 1.66 13.40 17.40
CA THR A 89 2.68 13.43 18.46
C THR A 89 3.13 12.03 18.88
N HIS A 90 2.43 10.99 18.43
CA HIS A 90 2.86 9.61 18.68
C HIS A 90 4.23 9.34 18.06
N PRO A 91 5.16 8.66 18.75
CA PRO A 91 6.52 8.40 18.22
C PRO A 91 6.52 7.73 16.84
N ASP A 92 5.61 6.78 16.61
CA ASP A 92 5.50 6.07 15.33
C ASP A 92 5.02 6.95 14.18
N ALA A 93 4.29 8.03 14.47
CA ALA A 93 3.84 8.97 13.46
C ALA A 93 4.99 9.80 12.89
N LYS A 94 6.09 9.97 13.66
CA LYS A 94 7.26 10.77 13.27
C LYS A 94 6.90 12.17 12.75
N GLY A 95 5.85 12.78 13.32
CA GLY A 95 5.33 14.09 12.92
C GLY A 95 4.48 14.13 11.64
N LEU A 96 4.34 13.00 10.95
CA LEU A 96 3.48 12.89 9.77
C LEU A 96 2.00 12.94 10.16
N ASP A 97 1.19 13.54 9.29
CA ASP A 97 -0.26 13.54 9.45
C ASP A 97 -0.91 12.30 8.85
N LEU A 98 -2.17 12.03 9.21
CA LEU A 98 -2.88 10.84 8.73
C LEU A 98 -2.92 10.75 7.19
N ARG A 99 -3.08 11.90 6.50
CA ARG A 99 -3.08 11.97 5.04
C ARG A 99 -1.78 11.43 4.43
N SER A 100 -0.64 11.72 5.05
CA SER A 100 0.68 11.25 4.64
C SER A 100 0.83 9.72 4.68
N PHE A 101 0.04 9.04 5.52
CA PHE A 101 -0.01 7.57 5.56
C PHE A 101 -1.03 7.02 4.56
N LEU A 102 -2.23 7.60 4.48
CA LEU A 102 -3.30 7.12 3.59
C LEU A 102 -2.96 7.24 2.10
N ILE A 103 -2.07 8.15 1.71
CA ILE A 103 -1.61 8.26 0.32
C ILE A 103 -0.63 7.14 -0.08
N GLN A 104 -0.03 6.43 0.88
CA GLN A 104 1.05 5.48 0.59
C GLN A 104 0.62 4.32 -0.33
N PRO A 105 -0.57 3.69 -0.17
CA PRO A 105 -1.00 2.65 -1.09
C PRO A 105 -1.15 3.15 -2.53
N VAL A 106 -1.64 4.39 -2.72
CA VAL A 106 -1.77 5.03 -4.04
C VAL A 106 -0.39 5.21 -4.68
N GLN A 107 0.59 5.67 -3.91
CA GLN A 107 1.95 5.87 -4.39
C GLN A 107 2.76 4.57 -4.52
N ARG A 108 2.34 3.48 -3.87
CA ARG A 108 3.07 2.21 -3.89
C ARG A 108 3.01 1.53 -5.26
N VAL A 109 1.85 1.57 -5.91
CA VAL A 109 1.63 0.96 -7.23
C VAL A 109 2.58 1.52 -8.31
N PRO A 110 2.72 2.84 -8.52
CA PRO A 110 3.67 3.36 -9.50
C PRO A 110 5.13 3.06 -9.14
N ARG A 111 5.47 2.98 -7.85
CA ARG A 111 6.82 2.55 -7.42
C ARG A 111 7.12 1.11 -7.83
N TYR A 112 6.16 0.18 -7.70
CA TYR A 112 6.35 -1.19 -8.17
C TYR A 112 6.65 -1.22 -9.66
N ARG A 113 5.95 -0.43 -10.48
CA ARG A 113 6.24 -0.35 -11.92
C ARG A 113 7.69 0.04 -12.20
N LEU A 114 8.19 1.10 -11.55
CA LEU A 114 9.57 1.56 -11.75
C LEU A 114 10.60 0.51 -11.31
N LEU A 115 10.37 -0.15 -10.17
CA LEU A 115 11.24 -1.21 -9.67
C LEU A 115 11.26 -2.42 -10.61
N LEU A 116 10.12 -2.79 -11.20
CA LEU A 116 10.03 -3.91 -12.14
C LEU A 116 10.65 -3.59 -13.48
N GLU A 117 10.50 -2.36 -13.98
CA GLU A 117 11.19 -1.88 -15.18
C GLU A 117 12.73 -1.95 -15.02
N GLU A 118 13.24 -1.51 -13.86
CA GLU A 118 14.67 -1.58 -13.54
C GLU A 118 15.15 -3.04 -13.34
N LEU A 119 14.37 -3.86 -12.64
CA LEU A 119 14.68 -5.27 -12.45
C LEU A 119 14.77 -6.00 -13.80
N LEU A 120 13.79 -5.81 -14.68
CA LEU A 120 13.79 -6.38 -16.03
C LEU A 120 15.00 -5.97 -16.87
N ALA A 121 15.51 -4.75 -16.69
CA ALA A 121 16.69 -4.27 -17.42
C ALA A 121 17.99 -4.90 -16.90
N LEU A 122 18.00 -5.41 -15.66
CA LEU A 122 19.15 -6.01 -15.00
C LEU A 122 19.11 -7.54 -14.98
N THR A 123 17.95 -8.15 -15.27
CA THR A 123 17.81 -9.60 -15.42
C THR A 123 18.51 -10.06 -16.72
N PRO A 124 19.49 -10.98 -16.65
CA PRO A 124 20.11 -11.60 -17.83
C PRO A 124 19.11 -12.35 -18.71
N ASP A 125 19.54 -12.95 -19.83
CA ASP A 125 18.71 -13.75 -20.76
C ASP A 125 18.17 -15.07 -20.16
N ASP A 126 17.60 -15.02 -18.95
CA ASP A 126 16.71 -16.03 -18.39
C ASP A 126 15.31 -15.77 -18.95
N GLU A 127 14.99 -16.46 -20.04
CA GLU A 127 13.70 -16.31 -20.73
C GLU A 127 12.49 -16.58 -19.81
N ALA A 128 12.64 -17.45 -18.80
CA ALA A 128 11.55 -17.81 -17.89
C ALA A 128 11.29 -16.69 -16.86
N GLU A 129 12.35 -16.18 -16.22
CA GLU A 129 12.22 -15.08 -15.25
C GLU A 129 11.74 -13.78 -15.93
N VAL A 130 12.25 -13.49 -17.14
CA VAL A 130 11.81 -12.33 -17.93
C VAL A 130 10.33 -12.46 -18.34
N ALA A 131 9.87 -13.67 -18.70
CA ALA A 131 8.47 -13.89 -19.03
C ALA A 131 7.57 -13.67 -17.81
N ASP A 132 7.94 -14.17 -16.64
CA ASP A 132 7.17 -14.00 -15.42
C ASP A 132 7.12 -12.52 -14.97
N LEU A 133 8.24 -11.79 -15.07
CA LEU A 133 8.29 -10.37 -14.72
C LEU A 133 7.48 -9.45 -15.66
N ARG A 134 7.17 -9.91 -16.88
CA ARG A 134 6.35 -9.17 -17.86
C ARG A 134 4.85 -9.47 -17.77
N ALA A 135 4.45 -10.50 -17.03
CA ALA A 135 3.08 -11.00 -16.96
C ALA A 135 2.14 -10.09 -16.13
#